data_AF-A0A6J2YFE7-F1
#
_entry.id   AF-A0A6J2YFE7-F1
#
_cell.length_a   1.000
_cell.length_b   1.000
_cell.length_c   1.000
_cell.angle_alpha   90.00
_cell.angle_beta   90.00
_cell.angle_gamma   90.00
#
_symmetry.space_group_name_H-M   'P 1'
#
loop_
_entity.id
_entity.type
_entity.pdbx_description
1 polymer ?
#
loop_
_entity_poly.entity_id
_entity_poly.type
_entity_poly.pdbx_seq_one_letter_code
_entity_poly.pdbx_strand_id
1 'polypeptide(L)'
;MIEVTAKLIRGHVFLQGEVVECLISFSHPVSPTHKVSQSHADVFESLAWASAQIQCQCFTDSKISKYKEGLKIKQIVSGDTALSTVGGDNSRVEQFTKPKILFCDLRLSPGQSKTFVYREKILTDSPPSYRGQLVKYSYKIIIGTQRVNNPVKLLRVPIRVLPLAEAILNEAGALCNETTEELTPTNPFLEIRQKEKPIDLALQSLQNITARRNPNFYMISNIWGKVARFCLFKPAYKLGEDIIGTFDFTIATVSCMQVSVSLQCEEETTLDPTNEKSKQVRVITFSKQHEVCLGYKYTQLILPIPLHVTPAFTTDLVSLKWRLHFEFVTSVQKGLHPTSLEENYWQAPSEVPIETMVWSLPIRLYSTLPIHVAQGVQGNTIQKILIK
;
A
#
# COMPACT_ATOMS: atom_id res chain seq x y z
N MET A 1 -37.33 -2.32 9.68
CA MET A 1 -35.90 -2.05 9.93
C MET A 1 -35.08 -3.28 9.59
N ILE A 2 -34.05 -3.13 8.76
CA ILE A 2 -33.10 -4.20 8.40
C ILE A 2 -31.68 -3.73 8.72
N GLU A 3 -30.92 -4.57 9.41
CA GLU A 3 -29.48 -4.40 9.62
C GLU A 3 -28.73 -5.11 8.49
N VAL A 4 -27.86 -4.38 7.80
CA VAL A 4 -26.96 -4.95 6.80
C VAL A 4 -25.56 -4.97 7.38
N THR A 5 -24.98 -6.16 7.50
CA THR A 5 -23.63 -6.39 8.01
C THR A 5 -22.76 -6.96 6.90
N ALA A 6 -21.59 -6.36 6.67
CA ALA A 6 -20.59 -6.88 5.75
C ALA A 6 -19.34 -7.30 6.54
N LYS A 7 -18.88 -8.54 6.35
CA LYS A 7 -17.72 -9.13 7.01
C LYS A 7 -16.71 -9.64 5.98
N LEU A 8 -15.47 -9.18 6.07
CA LEU A 8 -14.38 -9.69 5.24
C LEU A 8 -13.80 -10.96 5.87
N ILE A 9 -13.64 -12.02 5.07
CA ILE A 9 -13.24 -13.34 5.58
C ILE A 9 -11.73 -13.39 5.88
N ARG A 10 -10.90 -12.88 4.97
CA ARG A 10 -9.43 -12.98 5.02
C ARG A 10 -8.73 -11.73 5.56
N GLY A 11 -9.49 -10.76 6.07
CA GLY A 11 -8.99 -9.45 6.49
C GLY A 11 -9.31 -8.33 5.51
N HIS A 12 -8.75 -7.14 5.76
CA HIS A 12 -9.07 -5.91 5.02
C HIS A 12 -7.94 -5.44 4.09
N VAL A 13 -6.88 -6.25 3.93
CA VAL A 13 -5.75 -5.96 3.04
C VAL A 13 -5.69 -7.07 1.98
N PHE A 14 -5.46 -6.68 0.74
CA PHE A 14 -5.41 -7.56 -0.44
C PHE A 14 -4.30 -7.11 -1.38
N LEU A 15 -3.83 -8.01 -2.25
CA LEU A 15 -2.95 -7.65 -3.36
C LEU A 15 -3.77 -7.33 -4.62
N GLN A 16 -3.18 -6.56 -5.54
CA GLN A 16 -3.69 -6.45 -6.91
C GLN A 16 -3.84 -7.85 -7.53
N GLY A 17 -4.95 -8.09 -8.23
CA GLY A 17 -5.25 -9.41 -8.80
C GLY A 17 -5.82 -10.43 -7.80
N GLU A 18 -5.86 -10.14 -6.50
CA GLU A 18 -6.45 -11.04 -5.51
C GLU A 18 -7.99 -11.02 -5.56
N VAL A 19 -8.61 -12.15 -5.21
CA VAL A 19 -10.06 -12.27 -5.08
C VAL A 19 -10.48 -11.86 -3.67
N VAL A 20 -11.34 -10.84 -3.58
CA VAL A 20 -11.96 -10.37 -2.36
C VAL A 20 -13.22 -11.18 -2.08
N GLU A 21 -13.33 -11.69 -0.85
CA GLU A 21 -14.51 -12.41 -0.36
C GLU A 21 -15.13 -11.66 0.82
N CYS A 22 -16.41 -11.29 0.68
CA CYS A 22 -17.17 -10.58 1.69
C CYS A 22 -18.50 -11.28 1.95
N LEU A 23 -18.77 -11.60 3.22
CA LEU A 23 -20.07 -12.10 3.67
C LEU A 23 -20.97 -10.91 3.96
N ILE A 24 -22.11 -10.86 3.28
CA ILE A 24 -23.09 -9.78 3.42
C ILE A 24 -24.37 -10.37 3.99
N SER A 25 -24.66 -10.03 5.23
CA SER A 25 -25.81 -10.51 5.99
C SER A 25 -26.86 -9.41 6.11
N PHE A 26 -28.10 -9.74 5.77
CA PHE A 26 -29.28 -8.92 5.95
C PHE A 26 -30.09 -9.53 7.09
N SER A 27 -30.28 -8.79 8.18
CA SER A 27 -30.93 -9.27 9.38
C SER A 27 -32.11 -8.37 9.73
N HIS A 28 -33.29 -8.95 9.92
CA HIS A 28 -34.41 -8.25 10.51
C HIS A 28 -34.38 -8.50 12.02
N PRO A 29 -34.08 -7.48 12.87
CA PRO A 29 -33.99 -7.67 14.30
C PRO A 29 -35.35 -8.08 14.88
N VAL A 30 -35.32 -8.82 16.00
CA VAL A 30 -36.53 -9.25 16.69
C VAL A 30 -37.33 -8.02 17.12
N SER A 31 -38.61 -7.98 16.77
CA SER A 31 -39.52 -6.93 17.22
C SER A 31 -39.71 -7.00 18.74
N PRO A 32 -39.63 -5.88 19.47
CA PRO A 32 -39.99 -5.89 20.89
C PRO A 32 -41.45 -6.33 21.04
N THR A 33 -41.72 -7.14 22.07
CA THR A 33 -42.98 -7.84 22.37
C THR A 33 -44.24 -6.96 22.42
N HIS A 34 -44.10 -5.63 22.42
CA HIS A 34 -45.19 -4.65 22.53
C HIS A 34 -45.71 -4.09 21.19
N LYS A 35 -45.14 -4.46 20.03
CA LYS A 35 -45.71 -4.07 18.73
C LYS A 35 -46.62 -5.16 18.19
N VAL A 36 -47.91 -5.09 18.52
CA VAL A 36 -48.95 -5.94 17.93
C VAL A 36 -49.13 -5.52 16.46
N SER A 37 -48.71 -6.39 15.54
CA SER A 37 -48.92 -6.21 14.10
C SER A 37 -50.41 -6.28 13.78
N GLN A 38 -50.95 -5.29 13.07
CA GLN A 38 -52.37 -5.25 12.71
C GLN A 38 -52.67 -6.03 11.41
N SER A 39 -51.65 -6.46 10.67
CA SER A 39 -51.78 -7.32 9.49
C SER A 39 -50.62 -8.33 9.36
N HIS A 40 -50.82 -9.39 8.56
CA HIS A 40 -49.75 -10.37 8.24
C HIS A 40 -48.62 -9.76 7.39
N ALA A 41 -48.88 -8.70 6.64
CA ALA A 41 -47.89 -8.05 5.77
C ALA A 41 -46.95 -7.12 6.55
N ASP A 42 -47.43 -6.50 7.64
CA ASP A 42 -46.66 -5.57 8.47
C ASP A 42 -45.56 -6.24 9.32
N VAL A 43 -45.54 -7.58 9.34
CA VAL A 43 -44.52 -8.37 10.03
C VAL A 43 -43.23 -8.47 9.22
N PHE A 44 -43.31 -8.37 7.88
CA PHE A 44 -42.17 -8.59 7.00
C PHE A 44 -41.51 -7.30 6.58
N GLU A 45 -40.19 -7.30 6.55
CA GLU A 45 -39.42 -6.23 5.91
C GLU A 45 -38.94 -6.69 4.54
N SER A 46 -39.18 -5.85 3.52
CA SER A 46 -38.91 -6.18 2.12
C SER A 46 -37.85 -5.24 1.53
N LEU A 47 -36.78 -5.81 0.99
CA LEU A 47 -35.78 -5.12 0.18
C LEU A 47 -36.02 -5.41 -1.29
N ALA A 48 -36.10 -4.36 -2.09
CA ALA A 48 -36.29 -4.47 -3.54
C ALA A 48 -35.08 -5.11 -4.21
N TRP A 49 -33.86 -4.73 -3.82
CA TRP A 49 -32.65 -5.32 -4.37
C TRP A 49 -31.43 -5.03 -3.48
N ALA A 50 -30.37 -5.79 -3.72
CA ALA A 50 -29.03 -5.42 -3.27
C ALA A 50 -28.00 -5.78 -4.34
N SER A 51 -26.98 -4.94 -4.49
CA SER A 51 -25.82 -5.19 -5.35
C SER A 51 -24.54 -4.73 -4.69
N ALA A 52 -23.42 -5.32 -5.10
CA ALA A 52 -22.10 -5.00 -4.58
C ALA A 52 -21.09 -4.81 -5.71
N GLN A 53 -20.16 -3.87 -5.53
CA GLN A 53 -19.03 -3.64 -6.43
C GLN A 53 -17.79 -3.13 -5.67
N ILE A 54 -16.60 -3.32 -6.23
CA ILE A 54 -15.37 -2.70 -5.74
C ILE A 54 -15.19 -1.37 -6.46
N GLN A 55 -14.83 -0.32 -5.73
CA GLN A 55 -14.58 1.01 -6.26
C GLN A 55 -13.23 1.56 -5.75
N CYS A 56 -12.42 2.06 -6.67
CA CYS A 56 -11.24 2.88 -6.39
C CYS A 56 -11.57 4.36 -6.60
N GLN A 57 -11.40 5.15 -5.55
CA GLN A 57 -11.56 6.60 -5.60
C GLN A 57 -10.18 7.27 -5.55
N CYS A 58 -9.88 8.08 -6.55
CA CYS A 58 -8.72 8.95 -6.63
C CYS A 58 -9.08 10.36 -6.13
N PHE A 59 -8.29 10.89 -5.21
CA PHE A 59 -8.38 12.26 -4.73
C PHE A 59 -7.09 12.95 -5.09
N THR A 60 -7.18 14.13 -5.68
CA THR A 60 -6.03 14.93 -6.11
C THR A 60 -6.08 16.30 -5.46
N ASP A 61 -4.93 16.94 -5.28
CA ASP A 61 -4.89 18.36 -4.91
C ASP A 61 -5.60 19.23 -5.98
N SER A 62 -6.19 20.33 -5.54
CA SER A 62 -6.86 21.37 -6.31
C SER A 62 -6.04 21.91 -7.50
N LYS A 63 -4.70 21.84 -7.42
CA LYS A 63 -3.81 22.23 -8.52
C LYS A 63 -3.80 21.22 -9.67
N ILE A 64 -3.99 19.93 -9.37
CA ILE A 64 -3.99 18.83 -10.35
C ILE A 64 -5.38 18.70 -10.99
N SER A 65 -6.45 18.92 -10.21
CA SER A 65 -7.83 18.74 -10.70
C SER A 65 -8.19 19.68 -11.86
N LYS A 66 -7.75 20.94 -11.80
CA LYS A 66 -8.04 21.97 -12.83
C LYS A 66 -7.57 21.61 -14.24
N TYR A 67 -6.51 20.81 -14.37
CA TYR A 67 -5.93 20.49 -15.67
C TYR A 67 -6.50 19.21 -16.31
N LYS A 68 -7.02 18.27 -15.52
CA LYS A 68 -7.65 17.03 -16.03
C LYS A 68 -9.16 17.13 -16.22
N GLU A 69 -9.81 18.25 -15.88
CA GLU A 69 -11.22 18.51 -16.21
C GLU A 69 -11.52 18.46 -17.73
N GLY A 70 -10.48 18.56 -18.58
CA GLY A 70 -10.58 18.35 -20.03
C GLY A 70 -10.74 16.89 -20.48
N LEU A 71 -10.44 15.89 -19.63
CA LEU A 71 -10.53 14.46 -19.94
C LEU A 71 -11.67 13.81 -19.13
N LYS A 72 -12.91 14.20 -19.45
CA LYS A 72 -14.13 13.56 -18.92
C LYS A 72 -14.20 12.10 -19.38
N ILE A 73 -13.70 11.17 -18.59
CA ILE A 73 -14.18 9.79 -18.65
C ILE A 73 -15.63 9.83 -18.19
N LYS A 74 -16.55 9.46 -19.08
CA LYS A 74 -18.00 9.44 -18.88
C LYS A 74 -18.32 8.87 -17.50
N GLN A 75 -18.81 9.72 -16.59
CA GLN A 75 -19.60 9.25 -15.44
C GLN A 75 -20.74 8.43 -16.04
N ILE A 76 -20.69 7.11 -15.91
CA ILE A 76 -21.83 6.27 -16.22
C ILE A 76 -22.82 6.47 -15.08
N VAL A 77 -23.65 7.50 -15.23
CA VAL A 77 -24.90 7.63 -14.49
C VAL A 77 -25.86 6.61 -15.09
N SER A 78 -25.77 5.36 -14.62
CA SER A 78 -26.89 4.45 -14.79
C SER A 78 -28.01 4.91 -13.86
N GLY A 79 -29.23 5.02 -14.39
CA GLY A 79 -30.38 5.68 -13.76
C GLY A 79 -30.74 5.17 -12.36
N ASP A 80 -31.77 5.77 -11.75
CA ASP A 80 -32.17 5.71 -10.33
C ASP A 80 -32.32 4.30 -9.69
N THR A 81 -32.20 3.23 -10.47
CA THR A 81 -32.25 1.82 -10.05
C THR A 81 -30.90 1.10 -10.02
N ALA A 82 -29.81 1.75 -10.43
CA ALA A 82 -28.46 1.16 -10.46
C ALA A 82 -27.56 1.70 -9.34
N LEU A 83 -26.56 0.92 -8.94
CA LEU A 83 -25.53 1.33 -7.99
C LEU A 83 -24.66 2.45 -8.60
N SER A 84 -25.09 3.70 -8.42
CA SER A 84 -24.42 4.86 -9.02
C SER A 84 -23.04 5.09 -8.40
N THR A 85 -22.05 5.33 -9.25
CA THR A 85 -20.69 5.68 -8.84
C THR A 85 -20.66 7.17 -8.48
N VAL A 86 -20.97 7.51 -7.23
CA VAL A 86 -20.89 8.90 -6.77
C VAL A 86 -19.42 9.26 -6.52
N GLY A 87 -18.81 9.98 -7.47
CA GLY A 87 -17.64 10.80 -7.18
C GLY A 87 -18.12 12.13 -6.61
N GLY A 88 -17.70 12.48 -5.39
CA GLY A 88 -17.86 13.85 -4.89
C GLY A 88 -16.92 14.82 -5.60
N ASP A 89 -17.13 16.13 -5.42
CA ASP A 89 -16.44 17.21 -6.17
C ASP A 89 -14.89 17.12 -6.19
N ASN A 90 -14.28 16.48 -5.18
CA ASN A 90 -12.82 16.29 -5.08
C ASN A 90 -12.36 14.83 -5.25
N SER A 91 -13.26 13.92 -5.62
CA SER A 91 -12.99 12.49 -5.72
C SER A 91 -13.44 11.94 -7.07
N ARG A 92 -12.49 11.55 -7.90
CA ARG A 92 -12.75 10.87 -9.17
C ARG A 92 -12.80 9.36 -8.93
N VAL A 93 -13.74 8.69 -9.60
CA VAL A 93 -13.73 7.24 -9.64
C VAL A 93 -12.74 6.82 -10.71
N GLU A 94 -11.61 6.27 -10.29
CA GLU A 94 -10.55 5.86 -11.22
C GLU A 94 -10.90 4.51 -11.83
N GLN A 95 -11.38 3.58 -10.99
CA GLN A 95 -11.74 2.23 -11.41
C GLN A 95 -12.89 1.65 -10.58
N PHE A 96 -13.68 0.78 -11.18
CA PHE A 96 -14.75 0.04 -10.52
C PHE A 96 -14.98 -1.31 -11.20
N THR A 97 -15.42 -2.31 -10.46
CA THR A 97 -15.83 -3.60 -11.01
C THR A 97 -17.29 -3.58 -11.45
N LYS A 98 -17.70 -4.51 -12.32
CA LYS A 98 -19.11 -4.65 -12.69
C LYS A 98 -19.95 -4.94 -11.43
N PRO A 99 -21.06 -4.22 -11.18
CA PRO A 99 -21.94 -4.53 -10.05
C PRO A 99 -22.47 -5.95 -10.12
N LYS A 100 -22.32 -6.71 -9.04
CA LYS A 100 -22.94 -8.03 -8.87
C LYS A 100 -24.20 -7.92 -8.05
N ILE A 101 -25.30 -8.41 -8.61
CA ILE A 101 -26.60 -8.47 -7.94
C ILE A 101 -26.55 -9.60 -6.89
N LEU A 102 -26.94 -9.28 -5.65
CA LEU A 102 -27.07 -10.24 -4.56
C LEU A 102 -28.46 -10.86 -4.52
N PHE A 103 -29.50 -10.04 -4.74
CA PHE A 103 -30.91 -10.44 -4.87
C PHE A 103 -31.76 -9.34 -5.52
N CYS A 104 -32.94 -9.69 -6.02
CA CYS A 104 -33.92 -8.80 -6.68
C CYS A 104 -35.30 -8.73 -5.99
N ASP A 105 -35.48 -9.45 -4.88
CA ASP A 105 -36.57 -9.29 -3.91
C ASP A 105 -36.18 -10.13 -2.69
N LEU A 106 -36.10 -9.51 -1.51
CA LEU A 106 -35.82 -10.22 -0.27
C LEU A 106 -36.79 -9.79 0.82
N ARG A 107 -37.59 -10.74 1.28
CA ARG A 107 -38.46 -10.59 2.46
C ARG A 107 -37.87 -11.32 3.65
N LEU A 108 -37.83 -10.66 4.80
CA LEU A 108 -37.33 -11.21 6.06
C LEU A 108 -38.40 -11.11 7.14
N SER A 109 -38.63 -12.20 7.87
CA SER A 109 -39.44 -12.20 9.10
C SER A 109 -38.63 -11.73 10.31
N PRO A 110 -39.27 -11.30 11.42
CA PRO A 110 -38.55 -10.83 12.60
C PRO A 110 -37.65 -11.92 13.17
N GLY A 111 -36.38 -11.59 13.39
CA GLY A 111 -35.33 -12.54 13.80
C GLY A 111 -34.69 -13.31 12.64
N GLN A 112 -35.23 -13.23 11.42
CA GLN A 112 -34.64 -13.90 10.26
C GLN A 112 -33.42 -13.13 9.74
N SER A 113 -32.40 -13.88 9.35
CA SER A 113 -31.22 -13.34 8.68
C SER A 113 -30.89 -14.16 7.44
N LYS A 114 -30.48 -13.49 6.36
CA LYS A 114 -30.00 -14.14 5.13
C LYS A 114 -28.62 -13.60 4.77
N THR A 115 -27.69 -14.49 4.46
CA THR A 115 -26.30 -14.15 4.16
C THR A 115 -25.95 -14.55 2.73
N PHE A 116 -25.27 -13.65 2.04
CA PHE A 116 -24.78 -13.83 0.67
C PHE A 116 -23.25 -13.71 0.64
N VAL A 117 -22.61 -14.43 -0.27
CA VAL A 117 -21.15 -14.36 -0.47
C VAL A 117 -20.87 -13.52 -1.70
N TYR A 118 -20.24 -12.36 -1.50
CA TYR A 118 -19.71 -11.54 -2.59
C TYR A 118 -18.26 -11.93 -2.87
N ARG A 119 -17.98 -12.31 -4.12
CA ARG A 119 -16.65 -12.70 -4.60
C ARG A 119 -16.30 -11.90 -5.84
N GLU A 120 -15.23 -11.11 -5.79
CA GLU A 120 -14.78 -10.28 -6.92
C GLU A 120 -13.27 -10.15 -6.98
N LYS A 121 -12.69 -10.16 -8.18
CA LYS A 121 -11.24 -10.01 -8.38
C LYS A 121 -10.88 -8.53 -8.47
N ILE A 122 -9.86 -8.09 -7.74
CA ILE A 122 -9.28 -6.76 -7.91
C ILE A 122 -8.56 -6.72 -9.26
N LEU A 123 -8.78 -5.67 -10.05
CA LEU A 123 -8.12 -5.49 -11.34
C LEU A 123 -6.59 -5.42 -11.15
N THR A 124 -5.83 -6.13 -11.99
CA THR A 124 -4.36 -6.14 -11.90
C THR A 124 -3.78 -4.77 -12.19
N ASP A 125 -4.28 -4.09 -13.23
CA ASP A 125 -3.81 -2.77 -13.68
C ASP A 125 -4.41 -1.62 -12.87
N SER A 126 -4.78 -1.89 -11.62
CA SER A 126 -5.40 -0.91 -10.73
C SER A 126 -4.35 -0.16 -9.90
N PRO A 127 -4.51 1.14 -9.63
CA PRO A 127 -3.58 1.83 -8.74
C PRO A 127 -3.65 1.20 -7.33
N PRO A 128 -2.55 1.01 -6.58
CA PRO A 128 -2.66 0.50 -5.23
C PRO A 128 -3.32 1.52 -4.29
N SER A 129 -3.71 1.08 -3.10
CA SER A 129 -4.14 1.99 -2.04
C SER A 129 -2.96 2.82 -1.53
N TYR A 130 -3.11 4.13 -1.58
CA TYR A 130 -2.06 5.09 -1.24
C TYR A 130 -2.65 6.38 -0.67
N ARG A 131 -1.93 7.00 0.26
CA ARG A 131 -2.30 8.30 0.85
C ARG A 131 -1.06 9.18 0.88
N GLY A 132 -0.83 9.91 -0.22
CA GLY A 132 0.25 10.88 -0.36
C GLY A 132 -0.18 12.30 -0.03
N GLN A 133 0.69 13.24 -0.40
CA GLN A 133 0.42 14.68 -0.32
C GLN A 133 -0.25 15.20 -1.60
N LEU A 134 0.07 14.63 -2.77
CA LEU A 134 -0.49 15.06 -4.05
C LEU A 134 -1.72 14.23 -4.44
N VAL A 135 -1.66 12.92 -4.22
CA VAL A 135 -2.69 11.97 -4.62
C VAL A 135 -3.04 10.99 -3.49
N LYS A 136 -4.31 10.59 -3.44
CA LYS A 136 -4.79 9.52 -2.58
C LYS A 136 -5.68 8.57 -3.38
N TYR A 137 -5.38 7.28 -3.31
CA TYR A 137 -6.19 6.19 -3.84
C TYR A 137 -6.84 5.42 -2.69
N SER A 138 -8.18 5.36 -2.68
CA SER A 138 -8.97 4.70 -1.63
C SER A 138 -9.88 3.65 -2.23
N TYR A 139 -9.75 2.41 -1.76
CA TYR A 139 -10.59 1.30 -2.18
C TYR A 139 -11.71 1.03 -1.19
N LYS A 140 -12.91 0.80 -1.72
CA LYS A 140 -14.09 0.44 -0.93
C LYS A 140 -14.92 -0.59 -1.69
N ILE A 141 -15.44 -1.60 -0.98
CA ILE A 141 -16.57 -2.39 -1.46
C ILE A 141 -17.83 -1.58 -1.16
N ILE A 142 -18.56 -1.24 -2.21
CA ILE A 142 -19.83 -0.52 -2.11
C ILE A 142 -20.95 -1.54 -2.21
N ILE A 143 -21.76 -1.65 -1.18
CA ILE A 143 -22.95 -2.48 -1.14
C ILE A 143 -24.15 -1.55 -1.15
N GLY A 144 -24.85 -1.51 -2.27
CA GLY A 144 -26.09 -0.77 -2.41
C GLY A 144 -27.29 -1.67 -2.16
N THR A 145 -28.27 -1.13 -1.46
CA THR A 145 -29.55 -1.80 -1.29
C THR A 145 -30.67 -0.77 -1.18
N GLN A 146 -31.85 -1.17 -1.65
CA GLN A 146 -33.01 -0.32 -1.68
C GLN A 146 -34.18 -1.03 -1.00
N ARG A 147 -34.83 -0.34 -0.05
CA ARG A 147 -36.16 -0.71 0.43
C ARG A 147 -37.20 -0.16 -0.54
N VAL A 148 -38.28 -0.89 -0.78
CA VAL A 148 -39.36 -0.44 -1.66
C VAL A 148 -39.82 0.97 -1.23
N ASN A 149 -40.01 1.87 -2.20
CA ASN A 149 -40.40 3.28 -2.00
C ASN A 149 -39.44 4.13 -1.14
N ASN A 150 -38.19 3.69 -0.96
CA ASN A 150 -37.18 4.43 -0.22
C ASN A 150 -35.93 4.69 -1.08
N PRO A 151 -35.12 5.71 -0.73
CA PRO A 151 -33.87 5.97 -1.40
C PRO A 151 -32.86 4.85 -1.14
N VAL A 152 -31.94 4.65 -2.10
CA VAL A 152 -30.85 3.68 -1.99
C VAL A 152 -29.95 4.01 -0.81
N LYS A 153 -29.62 2.99 -0.01
CA LYS A 153 -28.62 3.08 1.07
C LYS A 153 -27.35 2.36 0.64
N LEU A 154 -26.20 2.97 0.97
CA LEU A 154 -24.88 2.48 0.60
C LEU A 154 -24.07 2.14 1.85
N LEU A 155 -23.71 0.88 2.01
CA LEU A 155 -22.68 0.43 2.95
C LEU A 155 -21.33 0.44 2.25
N ARG A 156 -20.32 1.05 2.88
CA ARG A 156 -18.97 1.17 2.33
C ARG A 156 -17.98 0.41 3.20
N VAL A 157 -17.39 -0.64 2.67
CA VAL A 157 -16.38 -1.45 3.38
C VAL A 157 -15.00 -1.06 2.88
N PRO A 158 -14.19 -0.33 3.66
CA PRO A 158 -12.85 0.06 3.23
C PRO A 158 -11.95 -1.16 3.13
N ILE A 159 -11.18 -1.24 2.05
CA ILE A 159 -10.14 -2.25 1.86
C ILE A 159 -8.85 -1.55 1.46
N ARG A 160 -7.72 -2.18 1.76
CA ARG A 160 -6.40 -1.74 1.33
C ARG A 160 -5.87 -2.70 0.28
N VAL A 161 -5.48 -2.16 -0.86
CA VAL A 161 -4.89 -2.88 -1.98
C VAL A 161 -3.40 -2.57 -2.04
N LEU A 162 -2.55 -3.60 -2.02
CA LEU A 162 -1.11 -3.47 -2.13
C LEU A 162 -0.68 -3.75 -3.59
N PRO A 163 0.36 -3.05 -4.08
CA PRO A 163 0.85 -3.28 -5.43
C PRO A 163 1.50 -4.66 -5.53
N LEU A 164 1.30 -5.34 -6.65
CA LEU A 164 2.03 -6.54 -7.00
C LEU A 164 2.76 -6.24 -8.31
N ALA A 165 4.09 -6.37 -8.31
CA ALA A 165 4.88 -6.00 -9.48
C ALA A 165 4.48 -6.88 -10.67
N GLU A 166 4.01 -6.23 -11.73
CA GLU A 166 3.44 -6.88 -12.92
C GLU A 166 4.43 -7.83 -13.60
N ALA A 167 5.71 -7.46 -13.62
CA ALA A 167 6.80 -8.32 -14.11
C ALA A 167 6.87 -9.68 -13.37
N ILE A 168 6.62 -9.69 -12.06
CA ILE A 168 6.62 -10.92 -11.25
C ILE A 168 5.41 -11.79 -11.58
N LEU A 169 4.27 -11.18 -11.88
CA LEU A 169 3.06 -11.91 -12.27
C LEU A 169 3.20 -12.56 -13.66
N ASN A 170 3.86 -11.87 -14.60
CA ASN A 170 4.13 -12.38 -15.94
C ASN A 170 5.15 -13.53 -15.92
N GLU A 171 6.22 -13.41 -15.13
CA GLU A 171 7.19 -14.50 -14.93
C GLU A 171 6.53 -15.72 -14.24
N ALA A 172 5.69 -15.50 -13.22
CA ALA A 172 4.93 -16.56 -12.58
C ALA A 172 3.91 -17.23 -13.52
N GLY A 173 3.22 -16.43 -14.36
CA GLY A 173 2.28 -16.93 -15.37
C GLY A 173 2.95 -17.77 -16.45
N ALA A 174 4.18 -17.44 -16.84
CA ALA A 174 4.98 -18.23 -17.79
C ALA A 174 5.43 -19.57 -17.18
N LEU A 175 5.83 -19.58 -15.90
CA LEU A 175 6.17 -20.81 -15.17
C LEU A 175 4.96 -21.75 -14.99
N CYS A 176 3.75 -21.20 -14.92
CA CYS A 176 2.51 -21.98 -14.86
C CYS A 176 2.13 -22.67 -16.17
N ASN A 177 2.63 -22.18 -17.32
CA ASN A 177 1.94 -22.45 -18.58
C ASN A 177 2.61 -23.35 -19.60
N GLU A 178 3.91 -23.66 -19.57
CA GLU A 178 4.43 -24.58 -20.59
C GLU A 178 5.50 -25.53 -20.05
N THR A 179 5.36 -26.81 -20.41
CA THR A 179 6.30 -27.96 -20.26
C THR A 179 6.21 -28.88 -19.03
N THR A 180 5.63 -28.50 -17.89
CA THR A 180 5.68 -29.39 -16.71
C THR A 180 4.50 -30.37 -16.61
N GLU A 181 3.30 -30.04 -17.10
CA GLU A 181 2.12 -30.94 -17.01
C GLU A 181 2.21 -32.15 -17.95
N GLU A 182 2.95 -32.08 -19.08
CA GLU A 182 3.07 -33.20 -20.03
C GLU A 182 4.18 -34.22 -19.70
N LEU A 183 5.12 -33.87 -18.80
CA LEU A 183 6.30 -34.71 -18.50
C LEU A 183 6.30 -35.29 -17.08
N THR A 184 5.31 -34.97 -16.24
CA THR A 184 5.22 -35.58 -14.91
C THR A 184 4.69 -37.00 -15.02
N PRO A 185 5.42 -38.03 -14.52
CA PRO A 185 4.93 -39.40 -14.54
C PRO A 185 3.61 -39.47 -13.77
N THR A 186 2.58 -40.04 -14.40
CA THR A 186 1.22 -40.19 -13.88
C THR A 186 1.21 -41.18 -12.72
N ASN A 187 1.72 -40.76 -11.56
CA ASN A 187 1.73 -41.57 -10.36
C ASN A 187 0.37 -41.46 -9.67
N PRO A 188 -0.43 -42.54 -9.64
CA PRO A 188 -1.77 -42.54 -9.05
C PRO A 188 -1.76 -42.43 -7.51
N PHE A 189 -0.60 -42.48 -6.85
CA PHE A 189 -0.44 -42.31 -5.41
C PHE A 189 0.11 -40.93 -5.01
N LEU A 190 0.51 -40.09 -5.97
CA LEU A 190 0.86 -38.69 -5.67
C LEU A 190 -0.44 -37.90 -5.51
N GLU A 191 -0.64 -37.28 -4.35
CA GLU A 191 -1.73 -36.33 -4.14
C GLU A 191 -1.76 -35.35 -5.30
N ILE A 192 -2.94 -35.17 -5.92
CA ILE A 192 -3.16 -34.20 -6.99
C ILE A 192 -2.67 -32.86 -6.45
N ARG A 193 -1.49 -32.40 -6.88
CA ARG A 193 -0.94 -31.11 -6.46
C ARG A 193 -2.02 -30.08 -6.77
N GLN A 194 -2.60 -29.46 -5.73
CA GLN A 194 -3.51 -28.34 -5.94
C GLN A 194 -2.77 -27.33 -6.80
N LYS A 195 -3.33 -27.00 -7.96
CA LYS A 195 -2.75 -26.03 -8.88
C LYS A 195 -2.46 -24.75 -8.09
N GLU A 196 -1.19 -24.43 -7.93
CA GLU A 196 -0.76 -23.28 -7.15
C GLU A 196 -1.39 -22.02 -7.74
N LYS A 197 -1.94 -21.14 -6.89
CA LYS A 197 -2.59 -19.94 -7.39
C LYS A 197 -1.50 -19.02 -7.93
N PRO A 198 -1.72 -18.30 -9.05
CA PRO A 198 -0.74 -17.38 -9.62
C PRO A 198 -0.19 -16.34 -8.60
N ILE A 199 -1.02 -15.95 -7.64
CA ILE A 199 -0.63 -15.03 -6.56
C ILE A 199 0.35 -15.65 -5.55
N ASP A 200 0.23 -16.95 -5.27
CA ASP A 200 1.11 -17.67 -4.34
C ASP A 200 2.51 -17.79 -4.97
N LEU A 201 2.57 -18.10 -6.27
CA LEU A 201 3.81 -18.08 -7.06
C LEU A 201 4.43 -16.68 -7.13
N ALA A 202 3.62 -15.64 -7.35
CA ALA A 202 4.12 -14.27 -7.36
C ALA A 202 4.72 -13.87 -6.00
N LEU A 203 4.09 -14.28 -4.89
CA LEU A 203 4.61 -14.07 -3.54
C LEU A 203 5.92 -14.84 -3.29
N GLN A 204 6.03 -16.07 -3.78
CA GLN A 204 7.26 -16.86 -3.70
C GLN A 204 8.41 -16.20 -4.50
N SER A 205 8.13 -15.73 -5.71
CA SER A 205 9.10 -14.98 -6.51
C SER A 205 9.55 -13.69 -5.83
N LEU A 206 8.62 -12.94 -5.22
CA LEU A 206 8.93 -11.75 -4.43
C LEU A 206 9.82 -12.09 -3.22
N GLN A 207 9.52 -13.19 -2.53
CA GLN A 207 10.35 -13.68 -1.42
C GLN A 207 11.77 -14.00 -1.89
N ASN A 208 11.93 -14.64 -3.06
CA ASN A 208 13.25 -14.92 -3.64
C ASN A 208 14.02 -13.63 -3.98
N ILE A 209 13.35 -12.63 -4.57
CA ILE A 209 13.98 -11.34 -4.91
C ILE A 209 14.46 -10.61 -3.66
N THR A 210 13.65 -10.60 -2.59
CA THR A 210 13.94 -9.87 -1.35
C THR A 210 14.89 -10.61 -0.40
N ALA A 211 15.02 -11.93 -0.55
CA ALA A 211 15.97 -12.76 0.20
C ALA A 211 17.41 -12.69 -0.34
N ARG A 212 17.58 -12.40 -1.64
CA ARG A 212 18.91 -12.29 -2.27
C ARG A 212 19.72 -11.15 -1.64
N ARG A 213 20.85 -11.50 -1.03
CA ARG A 213 21.84 -10.54 -0.54
C ARG A 213 22.85 -10.27 -1.65
N ASN A 214 23.04 -9.00 -1.97
CA ASN A 214 24.04 -8.54 -2.94
C ASN A 214 24.66 -7.26 -2.38
N PRO A 215 25.75 -7.36 -1.60
CA PRO A 215 26.35 -6.22 -0.95
C PRO A 215 26.97 -5.27 -1.96
N ASN A 216 26.47 -4.03 -2.00
CA ASN A 216 26.97 -2.98 -2.87
C ASN A 216 27.75 -1.96 -2.05
N PHE A 217 28.97 -1.64 -2.51
CA PHE A 217 29.84 -0.67 -1.87
C PHE A 217 29.83 0.66 -2.63
N TYR A 218 29.61 1.74 -1.91
CA TYR A 218 29.55 3.10 -2.43
C TYR A 218 30.62 3.93 -1.75
N MET A 219 31.53 4.51 -2.55
CA MET A 219 32.52 5.47 -2.04
C MET A 219 31.90 6.86 -2.05
N ILE A 220 31.63 7.41 -0.87
CA ILE A 220 31.05 8.74 -0.71
C ILE A 220 32.21 9.74 -0.56
N SER A 221 32.23 10.75 -1.42
CA SER A 221 33.28 11.76 -1.46
C SER A 221 32.68 13.15 -1.61
N ASN A 222 33.38 14.13 -1.05
CA ASN A 222 33.16 15.55 -1.20
C ASN A 222 34.35 16.17 -1.96
N ILE A 223 34.31 17.48 -2.23
CA ILE A 223 35.36 18.24 -2.91
C ILE A 223 36.72 18.17 -2.19
N TRP A 224 36.74 17.98 -0.85
CA TRP A 224 37.97 17.80 -0.08
C TRP A 224 38.45 16.34 0.02
N GLY A 225 37.71 15.39 -0.56
CA GLY A 225 38.11 14.00 -0.65
C GLY A 225 37.07 13.01 -0.12
N LYS A 226 37.52 11.84 0.32
CA LYS A 226 36.65 10.72 0.70
C LYS A 226 36.09 10.93 2.11
N VAL A 227 34.79 10.76 2.25
CA VAL A 227 34.08 10.92 3.53
C VAL A 227 33.83 9.58 4.19
N ALA A 228 33.29 8.61 3.44
CA ALA A 228 33.00 7.28 3.97
C ALA A 228 32.80 6.27 2.83
N ARG A 229 33.05 4.99 3.12
CA ARG A 229 32.60 3.88 2.28
C ARG A 229 31.33 3.29 2.90
N PHE A 230 30.22 3.36 2.18
CA PHE A 230 28.94 2.78 2.60
C PHE A 230 28.71 1.43 1.93
N CYS A 231 28.35 0.40 2.69
CA CYS A 231 27.96 -0.90 2.19
C CYS A 231 26.47 -1.14 2.47
N LEU A 232 25.69 -1.37 1.40
CA LEU A 232 24.29 -1.79 1.49
C LEU A 232 24.17 -3.27 1.16
N PHE A 233 23.70 -4.09 2.09
CA PHE A 233 23.70 -5.56 1.93
C PHE A 233 22.71 -6.11 0.91
N LYS A 234 21.63 -5.37 0.61
CA LYS A 234 20.69 -5.72 -0.45
C LYS A 234 20.00 -4.47 -1.02
N PRO A 235 19.68 -4.43 -2.32
CA PRO A 235 18.98 -3.28 -2.92
C PRO A 235 17.44 -3.41 -2.92
N ALA A 236 16.91 -4.57 -2.53
CA ALA A 236 15.50 -4.94 -2.60
C ALA A 236 14.99 -5.38 -1.23
N TYR A 237 13.91 -4.75 -0.78
CA TYR A 237 13.31 -4.98 0.54
C TYR A 237 11.80 -5.23 0.43
N LYS A 238 11.23 -5.95 1.39
CA LYS A 238 9.77 -6.02 1.57
C LYS A 238 9.34 -5.12 2.75
N LEU A 239 8.06 -4.77 2.78
CA LEU A 239 7.47 -4.07 3.93
C LEU A 239 7.71 -4.83 5.23
N GLY A 240 8.08 -4.11 6.30
CA GLY A 240 8.36 -4.69 7.62
C GLY A 240 9.77 -5.22 7.82
N GLU A 241 10.66 -5.13 6.83
CA GLU A 241 12.08 -5.42 7.01
C GLU A 241 12.87 -4.22 7.51
N ASP A 242 14.05 -4.50 8.05
CA ASP A 242 15.04 -3.48 8.38
C ASP A 242 16.07 -3.36 7.26
N ILE A 243 16.37 -2.12 6.88
CA ILE A 243 17.47 -1.79 5.98
C ILE A 243 18.75 -1.78 6.80
N ILE A 244 19.60 -2.75 6.52
CA ILE A 244 20.90 -2.89 7.19
C ILE A 244 22.02 -2.47 6.23
N GLY A 245 22.89 -1.60 6.70
CA GLY A 245 24.11 -1.21 6.01
C GLY A 245 25.24 -0.88 6.98
N THR A 246 26.45 -0.70 6.47
CA THR A 246 27.62 -0.32 7.28
C THR A 246 28.35 0.85 6.66
N PHE A 247 28.91 1.69 7.52
CA PHE A 247 29.83 2.75 7.14
C PHE A 247 31.23 2.39 7.59
N ASP A 248 32.18 2.62 6.72
CA ASP A 248 33.60 2.46 6.96
C ASP A 248 34.30 3.79 6.69
N PHE A 249 34.86 4.36 7.76
CA PHE A 249 35.57 5.63 7.75
C PHE A 249 37.10 5.44 7.73
N THR A 250 37.62 4.21 7.68
CA THR A 250 39.07 3.96 7.69
C THR A 250 39.81 4.53 6.49
N ILE A 251 39.11 4.69 5.36
CA ILE A 251 39.63 5.24 4.09
C ILE A 251 39.25 6.73 3.94
N ALA A 252 38.60 7.32 4.94
CA ALA A 252 38.16 8.72 4.90
C ALA A 252 39.36 9.67 4.98
N THR A 253 39.40 10.64 4.07
CA THR A 253 40.35 11.75 4.11
C THR A 253 39.76 12.99 4.79
N VAL A 254 38.43 13.07 4.85
CA VAL A 254 37.68 14.13 5.51
C VAL A 254 36.98 13.56 6.74
N SER A 255 37.12 14.21 7.90
CA SER A 255 36.50 13.75 9.14
C SER A 255 34.98 13.91 9.07
N CYS A 256 34.26 12.79 9.18
CA CYS A 256 32.82 12.78 9.30
C CYS A 256 32.43 12.94 10.77
N MET A 257 31.77 14.04 11.10
CA MET A 257 31.31 14.36 12.46
C MET A 257 30.02 13.62 12.78
N GLN A 258 29.07 13.65 11.85
CA GLN A 258 27.75 13.08 12.03
C GLN A 258 27.23 12.54 10.71
N VAL A 259 26.42 11.48 10.80
CA VAL A 259 25.68 10.92 9.68
C VAL A 259 24.22 10.78 10.08
N SER A 260 23.33 11.21 9.19
CA SER A 260 21.90 10.92 9.30
C SER A 260 21.43 10.22 8.05
N VAL A 261 20.68 9.14 8.21
CA VAL A 261 20.10 8.41 7.10
C VAL A 261 18.60 8.35 7.29
N SER A 262 17.86 8.68 6.24
CA SER A 262 16.41 8.70 6.25
C SER A 262 15.82 7.91 5.10
N LEU A 263 14.74 7.19 5.38
CA LEU A 263 13.94 6.50 4.39
C LEU A 263 12.92 7.48 3.84
N GLN A 264 13.09 7.88 2.59
CA GLN A 264 12.27 8.87 1.92
C GLN A 264 11.44 8.26 0.81
N CYS A 265 10.21 8.72 0.74
CA CYS A 265 9.23 8.41 -0.29
C CYS A 265 9.07 9.65 -1.17
N GLU A 266 9.35 9.50 -2.46
CA GLU A 266 9.29 10.56 -3.46
C GLU A 266 8.04 10.35 -4.32
N GLU A 267 7.12 11.29 -4.21
CA GLU A 267 5.86 11.35 -4.96
C GLU A 267 6.04 12.36 -6.11
N GLU A 268 6.16 11.86 -7.33
CA GLU A 268 6.32 12.66 -8.56
C GLU A 268 5.00 12.64 -9.35
N THR A 269 4.44 13.82 -9.63
CA THR A 269 3.25 14.00 -10.47
C THR A 269 3.58 14.92 -11.64
N THR A 270 3.09 14.58 -12.83
CA THR A 270 3.15 15.45 -14.00
C THR A 270 1.85 16.24 -14.12
N LEU A 271 1.93 17.57 -14.10
CA LEU A 271 0.76 18.43 -14.26
C LEU A 271 0.35 18.57 -15.73
N ASP A 272 1.34 18.58 -16.63
CA ASP A 272 1.15 18.66 -18.08
C ASP A 272 2.14 17.72 -18.80
N PRO A 273 1.67 16.70 -19.54
CA PRO A 273 2.55 15.80 -20.29
C PRO A 273 3.30 16.49 -21.44
N THR A 274 2.85 17.68 -21.87
CA THR A 274 3.48 18.43 -22.97
C THR A 274 4.60 19.37 -22.51
N ASN A 275 4.70 19.65 -21.20
CA ASN A 275 5.68 20.56 -20.64
C ASN A 275 6.45 19.90 -19.50
N GLU A 276 7.68 19.47 -19.76
CA GLU A 276 8.53 18.77 -18.80
C GLU A 276 8.84 19.59 -17.53
N LYS A 277 8.69 20.92 -17.57
CA LYS A 277 8.87 21.80 -16.40
C LYS A 277 7.69 21.78 -15.43
N SER A 278 6.61 21.07 -15.75
CA SER A 278 5.38 20.99 -14.94
C SER A 278 5.38 19.83 -13.93
N LYS A 279 6.56 19.28 -13.61
CA LYS A 279 6.69 18.21 -12.61
C LYS A 279 6.60 18.76 -11.19
N GLN A 280 5.73 18.16 -10.39
CA GLN A 280 5.64 18.41 -8.96
C GLN A 280 6.17 17.20 -8.20
N VAL A 281 7.17 17.42 -7.36
CA VAL A 281 7.77 16.39 -6.50
C VAL A 281 7.50 16.73 -5.05
N ARG A 282 7.00 15.76 -4.28
CA ARG A 282 6.87 15.83 -2.82
C ARG A 282 7.66 14.70 -2.19
N VAL A 283 8.36 15.01 -1.10
CA VAL A 283 9.16 14.02 -0.37
C VAL A 283 8.62 13.88 1.05
N ILE A 284 8.40 12.64 1.47
CA ILE A 284 7.93 12.28 2.81
C ILE A 284 8.97 11.38 3.45
N THR A 285 9.39 11.71 4.67
CA THR A 285 10.33 10.90 5.46
C THR A 285 9.58 9.98 6.43
N PHE A 286 9.90 8.69 6.42
CA PHE A 286 9.22 7.67 7.24
C PHE A 286 10.02 7.21 8.45
N SER A 287 11.33 7.01 8.29
CA SER A 287 12.24 6.65 9.37
C SER A 287 13.54 7.42 9.20
N LYS A 288 14.17 7.78 10.32
CA LYS A 288 15.46 8.49 10.36
C LYS A 288 16.32 7.89 11.47
N GLN A 289 17.55 7.53 11.14
CA GLN A 289 18.60 7.21 12.10
C GLN A 289 19.63 8.33 12.04
N HIS A 290 20.08 8.79 13.21
CA HIS A 290 21.10 9.81 13.36
C HIS A 290 22.19 9.28 14.27
N GLU A 291 23.44 9.53 13.89
CA GLU A 291 24.60 9.09 14.65
C GLU A 291 25.75 10.10 14.57
N VAL A 292 26.39 10.33 15.72
CA VAL A 292 27.62 11.12 15.83
C VAL A 292 28.79 10.16 15.67
N CYS A 293 29.54 10.30 14.57
CA CYS A 293 30.55 9.33 14.14
C CYS A 293 31.99 9.87 14.24
N LEU A 294 32.21 10.99 14.93
CA LEU A 294 33.55 11.51 15.16
C LEU A 294 34.45 10.46 15.85
N GLY A 295 35.57 10.12 15.23
CA GLY A 295 36.53 9.14 15.75
C GLY A 295 36.15 7.67 15.53
N TYR A 296 35.00 7.37 14.93
CA TYR A 296 34.59 6.01 14.65
C TYR A 296 35.27 5.49 13.38
N LYS A 297 35.77 4.26 13.41
CA LYS A 297 36.27 3.57 12.21
C LYS A 297 35.15 2.91 11.42
N TYR A 298 34.16 2.39 12.13
CA TYR A 298 33.01 1.71 11.55
C TYR A 298 31.74 2.09 12.31
N THR A 299 30.63 2.17 11.60
CA THR A 299 29.30 2.16 12.21
C THR A 299 28.27 1.43 11.35
N GLN A 300 27.09 1.16 11.89
CA GLN A 300 26.00 0.43 11.27
C GLN A 300 24.74 1.28 11.13
N LEU A 301 24.02 1.04 10.04
CA LEU A 301 22.69 1.56 9.79
C LEU A 301 21.69 0.44 9.99
N ILE A 302 20.65 0.68 10.78
CA ILE A 302 19.49 -0.20 10.93
C ILE A 302 18.24 0.68 10.84
N LEU A 303 17.62 0.70 9.66
CA LEU A 303 16.50 1.59 9.38
C LEU A 303 15.22 0.79 9.11
N PRO A 304 14.23 0.81 10.01
CA PRO A 304 13.02 0.00 9.86
C PRO A 304 12.11 0.52 8.76
N ILE A 305 11.55 -0.39 7.96
CA ILE A 305 10.55 -0.11 6.94
C ILE A 305 9.16 -0.36 7.53
N PRO A 306 8.28 0.65 7.69
CA PRO A 306 6.98 0.44 8.30
C PRO A 306 6.06 -0.42 7.45
N LEU A 307 5.26 -1.30 8.09
CA LEU A 307 4.29 -2.17 7.39
C LEU A 307 3.15 -1.40 6.70
N HIS A 308 2.85 -0.19 7.17
CA HIS A 308 1.71 0.60 6.71
C HIS A 308 2.02 1.47 5.48
N VAL A 309 3.25 1.47 4.96
CA VAL A 309 3.60 2.26 3.77
C VAL A 309 3.19 1.52 2.49
N THR A 310 3.11 2.25 1.38
CA THR A 310 2.83 1.65 0.07
C THR A 310 4.15 1.50 -0.69
N PRO A 311 4.47 0.31 -1.22
CA PRO A 311 5.64 0.10 -2.08
C PRO A 311 5.61 0.97 -3.34
N ALA A 312 6.73 0.97 -4.08
CA ALA A 312 6.83 1.74 -5.31
C ALA A 312 5.75 1.32 -6.34
N PHE A 313 5.13 2.31 -6.98
CA PHE A 313 4.16 2.09 -8.04
C PHE A 313 4.12 3.30 -8.98
N THR A 314 3.66 3.09 -10.20
CA THR A 314 3.51 4.15 -11.20
C THR A 314 2.12 4.08 -11.81
N THR A 315 1.51 5.24 -12.00
CA THR A 315 0.21 5.45 -12.66
C THR A 315 0.34 6.65 -13.60
N ASP A 316 -0.66 6.87 -14.46
CA ASP A 316 -0.73 8.05 -15.34
C ASP A 316 -0.83 9.39 -14.59
N LEU A 317 -1.04 9.35 -13.27
CA LEU A 317 -1.15 10.52 -12.41
C LEU A 317 0.10 10.72 -11.56
N VAL A 318 0.62 9.65 -10.97
CA VAL A 318 1.68 9.73 -9.97
C VAL A 318 2.64 8.54 -10.06
N SER A 319 3.92 8.83 -9.87
CA SER A 319 5.00 7.88 -9.70
C SER A 319 5.52 7.95 -8.27
N LEU A 320 5.46 6.83 -7.56
CA LEU A 320 5.97 6.69 -6.20
C LEU A 320 7.31 5.95 -6.20
N LYS A 321 8.36 6.62 -5.72
CA LYS A 321 9.73 6.07 -5.63
C LYS A 321 10.23 6.08 -4.19
N TRP A 322 11.16 5.18 -3.87
CA TRP A 322 11.77 5.09 -2.54
C TRP A 322 13.28 5.28 -2.63
N ARG A 323 13.83 6.04 -1.68
CA ARG A 323 15.28 6.31 -1.59
C ARG A 323 15.74 6.37 -0.15
N LEU A 324 16.99 5.98 0.07
CA LEU A 324 17.75 6.33 1.25
C LEU A 324 18.38 7.71 1.03
N HIS A 325 18.18 8.62 1.95
CA HIS A 325 18.73 9.97 1.90
C HIS A 325 19.67 10.17 3.08
N PHE A 326 20.93 10.45 2.73
CA PHE A 326 22.04 10.58 3.64
C PHE A 326 22.41 12.05 3.75
N GLU A 327 22.52 12.52 4.99
CA GLU A 327 23.02 13.85 5.35
C GLU A 327 24.29 13.63 6.16
N PHE A 328 25.43 14.11 5.66
CA PHE A 328 26.70 14.05 6.37
C PHE A 328 27.07 15.43 6.86
N VAL A 329 27.57 15.51 8.08
CA VAL A 329 28.24 16.68 8.62
C VAL A 329 29.73 16.35 8.66
N THR A 330 30.53 17.10 7.93
CA THR A 330 31.96 16.87 7.74
C THR A 330 32.76 18.06 8.26
N SER A 331 34.01 17.85 8.65
CA SER A 331 34.94 18.92 9.01
C SER A 331 36.30 18.69 8.37
N VAL A 332 36.89 19.79 7.91
CA VAL A 332 38.25 19.84 7.37
C VAL A 332 39.28 20.29 8.42
N GLN A 333 38.85 20.55 9.65
CA GLN A 333 39.75 20.99 10.72
C GLN A 333 40.76 19.89 11.06
N LYS A 334 42.05 20.24 10.96
CA LYS A 334 43.14 19.37 11.38
C LYS A 334 43.17 19.30 12.91
N GLY A 335 43.41 18.11 13.48
CA GLY A 335 43.50 17.91 14.93
C GLY A 335 42.25 17.28 15.58
N LEU A 336 41.19 16.99 14.81
CA LEU A 336 40.04 16.20 15.25
C LEU A 336 40.36 14.69 15.27
N HIS A 337 41.54 14.32 15.77
CA HIS A 337 41.96 12.93 15.82
C HIS A 337 41.33 12.25 17.04
N PRO A 338 40.89 10.97 16.94
CA PRO A 338 40.55 10.20 18.13
C PRO A 338 41.78 10.13 19.06
N THR A 339 41.56 10.45 20.33
CA THR A 339 42.58 10.47 21.37
C THR A 339 43.27 9.10 21.45
N SER A 340 44.59 9.08 21.33
CA SER A 340 45.37 7.88 21.66
C SER A 340 45.27 7.66 23.18
N LEU A 341 45.28 6.41 23.65
CA LEU A 341 45.21 6.08 25.09
C LEU A 341 46.38 6.68 25.90
N GLU A 342 47.41 7.20 25.22
CA GLU A 342 48.61 7.80 25.81
C GLU A 342 48.49 9.34 25.96
N GLU A 343 47.54 9.99 25.27
CA GLU A 343 47.36 11.45 25.27
C GLU A 343 46.25 11.89 26.25
N ASN A 344 46.62 12.10 27.51
CA ASN A 344 45.71 12.58 28.57
C ASN A 344 45.23 14.05 28.43
N TYR A 345 45.47 14.73 27.31
CA TYR A 345 45.24 16.18 27.17
C TYR A 345 44.42 16.58 25.93
N TRP A 346 43.67 15.66 25.31
CA TRP A 346 42.79 16.05 24.21
C TRP A 346 41.61 16.87 24.75
N GLN A 347 41.61 18.16 24.47
CA GLN A 347 40.47 19.05 24.69
C GLN A 347 39.76 19.26 23.36
N ALA A 348 38.45 18.98 23.35
CA ALA A 348 37.60 19.27 22.19
C ALA A 348 37.63 20.78 21.90
N PRO A 349 37.79 21.19 20.63
CA PRO A 349 37.64 22.59 20.25
C PRO A 349 36.25 23.13 20.64
N SER A 350 36.18 24.38 21.09
CA SER A 350 34.90 25.03 21.42
C SER A 350 34.03 25.22 20.19
N GLU A 351 34.65 25.42 19.02
CA GLU A 351 33.98 25.57 17.73
C GLU A 351 34.72 24.76 16.69
N VAL A 352 33.96 24.10 15.82
CA VAL A 352 34.47 23.27 14.73
C VAL A 352 33.82 23.75 13.44
N PRO A 353 34.58 24.13 12.40
CA PRO A 353 34.02 24.45 11.10
C PRO A 353 33.42 23.19 10.48
N ILE A 354 32.13 23.24 10.15
CA ILE A 354 31.38 22.13 9.60
C ILE A 354 30.85 22.44 8.20
N GLU A 355 30.76 21.41 7.38
CA GLU A 355 30.04 21.42 6.12
C GLU A 355 29.05 20.27 6.05
N THR A 356 27.87 20.53 5.48
CA THR A 356 26.87 19.53 5.21
C THR A 356 26.92 19.08 3.75
N MET A 357 26.82 17.78 3.53
CA MET A 357 26.64 17.22 2.20
C MET A 357 25.50 16.20 2.20
N VAL A 358 24.90 16.03 1.03
CA VAL A 358 23.77 15.14 0.84
C VAL A 358 24.10 14.11 -0.22
N TRP A 359 23.70 12.86 0.03
CA TRP A 359 23.74 11.79 -0.95
C TRP A 359 22.42 11.02 -0.92
N SER A 360 21.95 10.51 -2.06
CA SER A 360 20.70 9.76 -2.12
C SER A 360 20.87 8.50 -2.96
N LEU A 361 20.36 7.39 -2.44
CA LEU A 361 20.45 6.08 -3.06
C LEU A 361 19.05 5.51 -3.27
N PRO A 362 18.60 5.25 -4.51
CA PRO A 362 17.32 4.61 -4.76
C PRO A 362 17.32 3.16 -4.25
N ILE A 363 16.19 2.74 -3.68
CA ILE A 363 15.99 1.36 -3.24
C ILE A 363 14.68 0.82 -3.80
N ARG A 364 14.59 -0.51 -3.94
CA ARG A 364 13.37 -1.18 -4.39
C ARG A 364 12.60 -1.71 -3.19
N LEU A 365 11.35 -1.27 -3.07
CA LEU A 365 10.45 -1.72 -2.02
C LEU A 365 9.31 -2.53 -2.64
N TYR A 366 9.02 -3.69 -2.04
CA TYR A 366 7.98 -4.62 -2.49
C TYR A 366 6.94 -4.88 -1.39
N SER A 367 5.76 -5.32 -1.80
CA SER A 367 4.69 -5.76 -0.89
C SER A 367 5.11 -7.00 -0.09
N THR A 368 4.44 -7.20 1.04
CA THR A 368 4.56 -8.44 1.84
C THR A 368 3.21 -9.16 1.84
N LEU A 369 3.10 -10.27 2.57
CA LEU A 369 1.82 -10.96 2.71
C LEU A 369 0.76 -10.01 3.32
N PRO A 370 -0.45 -9.95 2.75
CA PRO A 370 -1.52 -9.07 3.24
C PRO A 370 -1.84 -9.25 4.73
N ILE A 371 -1.74 -10.49 5.25
CA ILE A 371 -2.01 -10.80 6.66
C ILE A 371 -1.07 -10.05 7.62
N HIS A 372 0.21 -9.89 7.27
CA HIS A 372 1.17 -9.16 8.09
C HIS A 372 0.85 -7.67 8.12
N VAL A 373 0.46 -7.09 6.97
CA VAL A 373 0.05 -5.68 6.89
C VAL A 373 -1.27 -5.46 7.64
N ALA A 374 -2.21 -6.40 7.55
CA ALA A 374 -3.49 -6.31 8.24
C ALA A 374 -3.34 -6.36 9.78
N GLN A 375 -2.33 -7.05 10.30
CA GLN A 375 -2.01 -7.02 11.74
C GLN A 375 -1.44 -5.66 12.19
N GLY A 376 -0.67 -5.00 11.33
CA GLY A 376 -0.10 -3.68 11.59
C GLY A 376 -1.08 -2.51 11.42
N VAL A 377 -2.25 -2.73 10.81
CA VAL A 377 -3.26 -1.70 10.55
C VAL A 377 -4.55 -2.07 11.29
N GLN A 378 -4.94 -1.31 12.31
CA GLN A 378 -6.21 -1.52 13.02
C GLN A 378 -7.40 -1.22 12.09
N GLY A 379 -7.87 -2.22 11.35
CA GLY A 379 -9.01 -2.12 10.44
C GLY A 379 -10.20 -2.92 10.94
N ASN A 380 -11.38 -2.30 10.94
CA ASN A 380 -12.62 -3.01 11.29
C ASN A 380 -13.05 -3.90 10.12
N THR A 381 -13.03 -5.22 10.33
CA THR A 381 -13.42 -6.23 9.35
C THR A 381 -14.93 -6.38 9.20
N ILE A 382 -15.70 -5.79 10.13
CA ILE A 382 -17.16 -5.84 10.16
C ILE A 382 -17.70 -4.41 10.04
N GLN A 383 -18.49 -4.17 9.01
CA GLN A 383 -19.15 -2.88 8.78
C GLN A 383 -20.66 -3.09 8.78
N LYS A 384 -21.39 -2.15 9.37
CA LYS A 384 -22.84 -2.26 9.58
C LYS A 384 -23.55 -0.99 9.17
N ILE A 385 -24.72 -1.14 8.57
CA ILE A 385 -25.67 -0.04 8.33
C ILE A 385 -27.07 -0.48 8.72
N LEU A 386 -27.83 0.44 9.31
CA LEU A 386 -29.22 0.23 9.65
C LEU A 386 -30.11 0.91 8.61
N ILE A 387 -31.05 0.16 8.04
CA ILE A 387 -32.05 0.66 7.10
C ILE A 387 -33.36 0.71 7.87
N LYS A 388 -33.87 1.93 8.08
CA LYS A 388 -35.13 2.13 8.82
C LYS A 388 -36.35 1.81 7.98
#